data_AF-A0A2D5RMS0-F1
#
_entry.id   AF-A0A2D5RMS0-F1
#
_cell.length_a   1.000
_cell.length_b   1.000
_cell.length_c   1.000
_cell.angle_alpha   90.00
_cell.angle_beta   90.00
_cell.angle_gamma   90.00
#
_symmetry.space_group_name_H-M   'P 1'
#
loop_
_entity.id
_entity.type
_entity.pdbx_description
1 polymer ?
#
loop_
_entity_poly.entity_id
_entity_poly.type
_entity_poly.pdbx_seq_one_letter_code
_entity_poly.pdbx_strand_id
1 'polypeptide(L)'
;NQINYTAPREAAIVGSVSLYLSDFGQLDVVIDRFASDDRVYLLDSDYASVCTLPNRNFTVQEMAKTGDSEKFQIITEWTLKVSAPKAHAAVYDLS
;
A
#
# COMPACT_ATOMS: atom_id res chain seq x y z
N ASN A 1 18.96 5.02 -10.65
CA ASN A 1 19.49 5.70 -9.46
C ASN A 1 19.70 4.70 -8.35
N GLN A 2 20.88 4.08 -8.29
CA GLN A 2 21.26 3.22 -7.19
C GLN A 2 22.17 4.04 -6.28
N ILE A 3 21.71 4.33 -5.07
CA ILE A 3 22.45 5.12 -4.08
C ILE A 3 23.11 4.12 -3.13
N ASN A 4 24.44 4.09 -3.10
CA ASN A 4 25.21 3.29 -2.14
C ASN A 4 25.37 4.10 -0.85
N TYR A 5 24.87 3.58 0.27
CA TYR A 5 24.91 4.23 1.58
C TYR A 5 26.02 3.61 2.45
N THR A 6 27.14 4.33 2.64
CA THR A 6 28.29 3.85 3.45
C THR A 6 28.44 4.58 4.80
N ALA A 7 27.48 5.42 5.22
CA ALA A 7 27.47 6.05 6.54
C ALA A 7 26.06 6.55 6.91
N PRO A 8 25.69 6.63 8.21
CA PRO A 8 24.40 7.14 8.64
C PRO A 8 24.36 8.65 8.37
N ARG A 9 23.56 9.07 7.39
CA ARG A 9 23.28 10.47 7.09
C ARG A 9 21.77 10.65 7.02
N GLU A 10 21.29 11.83 7.43
CA GLU A 10 19.89 12.24 7.44
C GLU A 10 19.09 11.69 6.25
N ALA A 11 17.93 11.13 6.56
CA ALA A 11 17.01 10.50 5.62
C ALA A 11 16.77 11.41 4.40
N ALA A 12 17.26 10.98 3.24
CA ALA A 12 16.90 11.63 1.98
C ALA A 12 15.44 11.28 1.66
N ILE A 13 14.55 12.25 1.82
CA ILE A 13 13.13 12.11 1.47
C ILE A 13 13.03 12.16 -0.05
N VAL A 14 12.61 11.07 -0.70
CA VAL A 14 12.35 11.00 -2.13
C VAL A 14 10.87 10.69 -2.34
N GLY A 15 10.05 11.72 -2.59
CA GLY A 15 8.60 11.59 -2.73
C GLY A 15 7.85 11.64 -1.39
N SER A 16 6.66 11.02 -1.31
CA SER A 16 5.86 10.91 -0.07
C SER A 16 6.25 9.73 0.81
N VAL A 17 7.23 8.93 0.38
CA VAL A 17 7.79 7.81 1.13
C VAL A 17 9.10 8.28 1.75
N SER A 18 9.17 8.17 3.08
CA SER A 18 10.39 8.49 3.81
C SER A 18 11.10 7.19 4.16
N LEU A 19 12.39 7.10 3.82
CA LEU A 19 13.24 6.01 4.26
C LEU A 19 13.67 6.27 5.71
N TYR A 20 13.32 5.38 6.62
CA TYR A 20 13.80 5.41 7.99
C TYR A 20 14.91 4.39 8.17
N LEU A 21 16.13 4.87 8.38
CA LEU A 21 17.28 4.02 8.66
C LEU A 21 17.43 3.86 10.16
N SER A 22 17.15 2.65 10.66
CA SER A 22 17.33 2.26 12.06
C SER A 22 18.56 1.35 12.23
N ASP A 23 18.93 1.09 13.48
CA ASP A 23 19.88 0.04 13.86
C ASP A 23 19.41 -1.38 13.47
N PHE A 24 18.12 -1.54 13.17
CA PHE A 24 17.51 -2.79 12.69
C PHE A 24 17.35 -2.87 11.17
N GLY A 25 17.85 -1.88 10.42
CA GLY A 25 17.79 -1.83 8.97
C GLY A 25 16.94 -0.69 8.43
N GLN A 26 16.72 -0.73 7.11
CA GLN A 26 15.92 0.27 6.40
C GLN A 26 14.43 -0.10 6.45
N LEU A 27 13.62 0.88 6.83
CA LEU A 27 12.16 0.79 6.82
C LEU A 27 11.60 1.80 5.82
N ASP A 28 10.69 1.32 4.97
CA ASP A 28 9.94 2.16 4.06
C ASP A 28 8.68 2.68 4.78
N VAL A 29 8.59 3.99 4.99
CA VAL A 29 7.49 4.61 5.74
C VAL A 29 6.57 5.34 4.78
N VAL A 30 5.29 4.98 4.81
CA VAL A 30 4.22 5.60 4.02
C VAL A 30 3.21 6.25 4.98
N ILE A 31 2.96 7.55 4.77
CA ILE A 31 1.89 8.26 5.48
C ILE A 31 0.59 8.04 4.72
N ASP A 32 -0.41 7.45 5.37
CA ASP A 32 -1.73 7.20 4.80
C ASP A 32 -2.79 8.08 5.47
N ARG A 33 -3.56 8.82 4.66
CA ARG A 33 -4.66 9.67 5.12
C ARG A 33 -5.85 8.85 5.65
N PHE A 34 -5.98 7.60 5.23
CA PHE A 34 -7.02 6.69 5.69
C PHE A 34 -6.60 5.87 6.91
N ALA A 35 -5.32 5.91 7.29
CA ALA A 35 -4.90 5.43 8.59
C ALA A 35 -5.38 6.39 9.68
N SER A 36 -5.75 5.84 10.84
CA SER A 36 -6.08 6.62 12.02
C SER A 36 -4.82 7.33 12.54
N ASP A 37 -5.00 8.50 13.15
CA ASP A 37 -3.91 9.35 13.66
C ASP A 37 -3.25 8.82 14.94
N ASP A 38 -3.90 7.88 15.63
CA ASP A 38 -3.47 7.25 16.88
C ASP A 38 -2.63 5.97 16.70
N ARG A 39 -2.27 5.58 15.47
CA ARG A 39 -1.65 4.26 15.23
C ARG A 39 -0.68 4.21 14.07
N VAL A 40 0.25 3.26 14.18
CA VAL A 40 1.21 2.90 13.13
C VAL A 40 1.15 1.39 12.89
N TYR A 41 1.14 0.99 11.62
CA TYR A 41 1.18 -0.42 11.21
C TYR A 41 2.56 -0.78 10.68
N LEU A 42 3.11 -1.89 11.17
CA LEU A 42 4.32 -2.51 10.66
C LEU A 42 3.90 -3.69 9.79
N LEU A 43 4.08 -3.56 8.48
CA LEU A 43 3.59 -4.51 7.50
C LEU A 43 4.74 -5.11 6.70
N ASP A 44 4.76 -6.44 6.61
CA ASP A 44 5.62 -7.17 5.67
C ASP A 44 4.86 -7.43 4.36
N SER A 45 5.28 -6.77 3.28
CA SER A 45 4.62 -6.85 1.97
C SER A 45 4.68 -8.25 1.34
N ASP A 46 5.59 -9.12 1.79
CA ASP A 46 5.67 -10.50 1.28
C ASP A 46 4.51 -11.37 1.80
N TYR A 47 3.88 -10.97 2.91
CA TYR A 47 2.81 -11.73 3.58
C TYR A 47 1.43 -11.06 3.55
N ALA A 48 1.33 -9.86 2.98
CA ALA A 48 0.06 -9.18 2.74
C ALA A 48 -0.11 -8.87 1.24
N SER A 49 -1.25 -9.28 0.67
CA SER A 49 -1.54 -9.01 -0.74
C SER A 49 -3.03 -8.75 -0.99
N VAL A 50 -3.32 -7.93 -1.99
CA VAL A 50 -4.67 -7.78 -2.52
C VAL A 50 -4.95 -8.90 -3.49
N CYS A 51 -5.97 -9.69 -3.21
CA CYS A 51 -6.45 -10.74 -4.10
C CYS A 51 -7.70 -10.25 -4.81
N THR A 52 -7.85 -10.61 -6.08
CA THR A 52 -9.03 -10.28 -6.90
C THR A 52 -9.64 -11.54 -7.45
N LEU A 53 -10.96 -11.52 -7.69
CA LEU A 53 -11.59 -12.61 -8.42
C LEU A 53 -11.13 -12.62 -9.89
N PRO A 54 -11.00 -13.81 -10.52
CA PRO A 54 -10.69 -13.89 -11.94
C PRO A 54 -11.65 -13.03 -12.77
N ASN A 55 -11.12 -12.26 -13.73
CA ASN A 55 -11.86 -11.32 -14.58
C ASN A 55 -12.58 -10.17 -13.84
N ARG A 56 -12.21 -9.89 -12.58
CA ARG A 56 -12.75 -8.79 -11.76
C ARG A 56 -11.63 -7.95 -11.12
N ASN A 57 -10.45 -7.89 -11.74
CA ASN A 57 -9.37 -7.02 -11.32
C ASN A 57 -9.42 -5.72 -12.13
N PHE A 58 -10.03 -4.66 -11.57
CA PHE A 58 -10.20 -3.35 -12.22
C PHE A 58 -10.61 -3.45 -13.71
N THR A 59 -11.53 -4.35 -14.00
CA THR A 59 -11.92 -4.66 -15.37
C THR A 59 -12.86 -3.59 -15.89
N VAL A 60 -12.50 -3.00 -17.03
CA VAL A 60 -13.33 -2.02 -17.74
C VAL A 60 -14.36 -2.78 -18.58
N GLN A 61 -15.63 -2.43 -18.43
CA GLN A 61 -16.73 -3.00 -19.21
C GLN A 61 -17.54 -1.87 -19.84
N GLU A 62 -17.80 -1.99 -21.14
CA GLU A 62 -18.74 -1.09 -21.83
C GLU A 62 -20.17 -1.42 -21.39
N MET A 63 -20.94 -0.38 -21.07
CA MET A 63 -22.35 -0.52 -20.75
C MET A 63 -23.19 -0.43 -22.02
N ALA A 64 -24.31 -1.16 -22.04
CA ALA A 64 -25.24 -1.09 -23.16
C ALA A 64 -25.69 0.36 -23.42
N LYS A 65 -25.77 0.73 -24.70
CA LYS A 65 -26.19 2.07 -25.12
C LYS A 65 -27.66 2.29 -24.75
N THR A 66 -27.93 3.32 -23.96
CA THR A 66 -29.30 3.80 -23.64
C THR A 66 -29.66 5.07 -24.40
N GLY A 67 -28.77 5.54 -25.28
CA GLY A 67 -28.83 6.77 -26.06
C GLY A 67 -27.49 6.99 -26.77
N ASP A 68 -27.23 8.20 -27.28
CA ASP A 68 -26.01 8.52 -28.04
C ASP A 68 -24.73 8.67 -27.18
N SER A 69 -24.86 8.55 -25.85
CA SER A 69 -23.72 8.59 -24.93
C SER A 69 -23.07 7.21 -24.79
N GLU A 70 -21.74 7.16 -24.79
CA GLU A 70 -20.97 5.98 -24.39
C GLU A 70 -20.73 5.98 -22.89
N LYS A 71 -20.91 4.83 -22.25
CA LYS A 71 -20.76 4.66 -20.80
C LYS A 71 -19.93 3.42 -20.53
N PHE A 72 -19.02 3.52 -19.57
CA PHE A 72 -18.19 2.41 -19.13
C PHE A 72 -18.27 2.29 -17.61
N GLN A 73 -18.10 1.08 -17.12
CA GLN A 73 -17.95 0.79 -15.70
C GLN A 73 -16.59 0.14 -15.46
N ILE A 74 -15.99 0.45 -14.30
CA ILE A 74 -14.79 -0.24 -13.81
C ILE A 74 -15.27 -1.11 -12.65
N ILE A 75 -15.12 -2.42 -12.78
CA ILE A 75 -15.53 -3.36 -11.74
C ILE A 75 -14.28 -3.96 -11.10
N THR A 76 -14.26 -3.94 -9.77
CA THR A 76 -13.27 -4.66 -8.98
C THR A 76 -13.96 -5.43 -7.85
N GLU A 77 -13.61 -6.70 -7.71
CA GLU A 77 -13.96 -7.53 -6.56
C GLU A 77 -12.67 -8.01 -5.94
N TRP A 78 -12.40 -7.55 -4.73
CA TRP A 78 -11.11 -7.74 -4.08
C TRP A 78 -11.25 -8.08 -2.60
N THR A 79 -10.20 -8.70 -2.07
CA THR A 79 -10.06 -9.01 -0.65
C THR A 79 -8.61 -8.85 -0.21
N LEU A 80 -8.42 -8.63 1.09
CA LEU A 80 -7.09 -8.65 1.70
C LEU A 80 -6.75 -10.10 2.07
N LYS A 81 -5.62 -10.60 1.56
CA LYS A 81 -5.06 -11.89 1.94
C LYS A 81 -3.82 -11.66 2.81
N VAL A 82 -3.86 -12.18 4.03
CA VAL A 82 -2.71 -12.21 4.95
C VAL A 82 -2.29 -13.66 5.13
N SER A 83 -1.13 -14.05 4.59
CA SER A 83 -0.64 -15.43 4.64
C SER A 83 0.10 -15.75 5.94
N ALA A 84 0.72 -14.76 6.58
CA ALA A 84 1.37 -14.89 7.87
C ALA A 84 0.99 -13.74 8.82
N PRO A 85 -0.12 -13.86 9.58
CA PRO A 85 -0.60 -12.77 10.44
C PRO A 85 0.42 -12.29 11.48
N LYS A 86 1.33 -13.17 11.92
CA LYS A 86 2.39 -12.86 12.89
C LYS A 86 3.58 -12.08 12.30
N ALA A 87 3.66 -11.93 10.98
CA ALA A 87 4.69 -11.10 10.33
C ALA A 87 4.39 -9.59 10.45
N HIS A 88 3.18 -9.25 10.92
CA HIS A 88 2.73 -7.87 11.03
C HIS A 88 2.59 -7.46 12.50
N ALA A 89 2.72 -6.16 12.76
CA ALA A 89 2.48 -5.57 14.07
C ALA A 89 1.77 -4.22 13.94
N ALA A 90 1.21 -3.75 15.04
CA ALA A 90 0.62 -2.43 15.13
C ALA A 90 0.93 -1.82 16.49
N VAL A 91 1.17 -0.51 16.50
CA VAL A 91 1.29 0.31 17.70
C VAL A 91 0.05 1.20 17.75
N TYR A 92 -0.68 1.14 18.85
CA TYR A 92 -1.92 1.87 19.08
C TYR A 92 -1.74 2.90 20.19
N ASP A 93 -2.70 3.83 20.30
CA ASP A 93 -2.77 4.87 21.33
C ASP A 93 -1.57 5.83 21.32
N LEU A 94 -1.12 6.22 20.12
CA LEU A 94 -0.10 7.25 19.95
C LEU A 94 -0.69 8.64 20.24
N SER A 95 0.05 9.47 20.99
CA SER A 95 -0.34 10.81 21.46
C SER A 95 0.53 11.92 20.91
#